data_AF-A0A356TG91-F1
#
_entry.id   AF-A0A356TG91-F1
#
_cell.length_a   1.000
_cell.length_b   1.000
_cell.length_c   1.000
_cell.angle_alpha   90.00
_cell.angle_beta   90.00
_cell.angle_gamma   90.00
#
_symmetry.space_group_name_H-M   'P 1'
#
loop_
_entity.id
_entity.type
_entity.pdbx_description
1 polymer ?
#
loop_
_entity_poly.entity_id
_entity_poly.type
_entity_poly.pdbx_seq_one_letter_code
_entity_poly.pdbx_strand_id
1 'polypeptide(L)'
;MLHEATQHGEGAGAGTYRNEVEAIAYAVPYRAPRVTAWPRIDGIIHAKIDAESVSSAAPIDDQGRYRVVFPYDLYGEHGGRATRWVRKAEPYSGPSYGMHFTLHVGAEVAIAHTYGDPDRPIIVGSVPNPSMTSPLVSDIATRSAIRTRSGILIDFEDDA
;
A
#
# COMPACT_ATOMS: atom_id res chain seq x y z
N MET A 1 -37.78 -19.29 11.86
CA MET A 1 -39.17 -19.78 12.05
C MET A 1 -39.96 -19.24 10.87
N LEU A 2 -40.36 -20.08 9.92
CA LEU A 2 -41.14 -19.64 8.75
C LEU A 2 -42.50 -19.15 9.25
N HIS A 3 -42.78 -17.86 9.06
CA HIS A 3 -44.14 -17.32 9.18
C HIS A 3 -44.67 -17.12 7.76
N GLU A 4 -45.64 -17.95 7.38
CA GLU A 4 -46.39 -17.78 6.13
C GLU A 4 -47.66 -17.00 6.47
N ALA A 5 -47.79 -15.79 5.90
CA ALA A 5 -49.00 -14.98 6.02
C ALA A 5 -49.66 -14.87 4.65
N THR A 6 -50.80 -15.53 4.49
CA THR A 6 -51.63 -15.48 3.28
C THR A 6 -52.78 -14.51 3.51
N GLN A 7 -52.84 -13.41 2.75
CA GLN A 7 -53.96 -12.47 2.79
C GLN A 7 -54.82 -12.67 1.54
N HIS A 8 -56.09 -13.02 1.73
CA HIS A 8 -57.10 -13.02 0.66
C HIS A 8 -57.87 -11.70 0.71
N GLY A 9 -57.62 -10.83 -0.27
CA GLY A 9 -58.41 -9.62 -0.48
C GLY A 9 -59.67 -9.94 -1.29
N GLU A 10 -60.85 -9.68 -0.73
CA GLU A 10 -62.11 -9.72 -1.49
C GLU A 10 -62.24 -8.43 -2.33
N GLY A 11 -61.92 -8.54 -3.61
CA GLY A 11 -62.12 -7.51 -4.62
C GLY A 11 -61.90 -8.08 -6.02
N ALA A 12 -62.78 -7.76 -6.97
CA ALA A 12 -62.77 -8.29 -8.33
C ALA A 12 -61.44 -8.00 -9.04
N GLY A 13 -60.61 -9.04 -9.16
CA GLY A 13 -59.20 -8.96 -9.55
C GLY A 13 -58.31 -9.57 -8.47
N ALA A 14 -58.63 -10.79 -8.01
CA ALA A 14 -58.01 -11.44 -6.86
C ALA A 14 -56.55 -11.83 -7.16
N GLY A 15 -55.62 -10.90 -6.96
CA GLY A 15 -54.18 -11.18 -6.95
C GLY A 15 -53.79 -11.94 -5.68
N THR A 16 -52.95 -12.96 -5.81
CA THR A 16 -52.40 -13.69 -4.66
C THR A 16 -51.16 -12.96 -4.13
N TYR A 17 -51.13 -12.67 -2.83
CA TYR A 17 -49.96 -12.11 -2.16
C TYR A 17 -49.32 -13.17 -1.28
N ARG A 18 -48.00 -13.39 -1.45
CA ARG A 18 -47.20 -14.32 -0.64
C ARG A 18 -45.95 -13.59 -0.15
N ASN A 19 -45.66 -13.72 1.14
CA ASN A 19 -44.39 -13.29 1.74
C ASN A 19 -43.81 -14.39 2.62
N GLU A 20 -42.49 -14.41 2.70
CA GLU A 20 -41.70 -15.28 3.55
C GLU A 20 -40.73 -14.43 4.36
N VAL A 21 -40.60 -14.74 5.64
CA VAL A 21 -39.76 -13.97 6.57
C VAL A 21 -38.82 -14.91 7.32
N GLU A 22 -37.55 -14.54 7.34
CA GLU A 22 -36.55 -15.11 8.25
C GLU A 22 -36.30 -14.12 9.40
N ALA A 23 -36.43 -14.61 10.63
CA ALA A 23 -36.29 -13.79 11.83
C ALA A 23 -35.42 -14.48 12.88
N ILE A 24 -34.72 -13.67 13.67
CA ILE A 24 -33.95 -14.08 14.85
C ILE A 24 -34.69 -13.64 16.13
N ALA A 25 -34.35 -14.24 17.27
CA ALA A 25 -34.96 -13.83 18.54
C ALA A 25 -34.56 -12.38 18.90
N TYR A 26 -35.52 -11.59 19.40
CA TYR A 26 -35.34 -10.18 19.74
C TYR A 26 -34.14 -9.93 20.67
N ALA A 27 -33.90 -10.84 21.61
CA ALA A 27 -32.82 -10.73 22.58
C ALA A 27 -31.41 -10.97 21.99
N VAL A 28 -31.28 -11.51 20.76
CA VAL A 28 -29.97 -11.74 20.13
C VAL A 28 -29.65 -10.63 19.13
N PRO A 29 -28.56 -9.86 19.35
CA PRO A 29 -28.13 -8.85 18.40
C PRO A 29 -27.74 -9.47 17.06
N TYR A 30 -28.32 -8.97 15.97
CA TYR A 30 -27.92 -9.40 14.63
C TYR A 30 -26.47 -9.02 14.31
N ARG A 31 -25.77 -9.89 13.57
CA ARG A 31 -24.48 -9.63 12.93
C ARG A 31 -24.54 -10.19 11.51
N ALA A 32 -24.20 -9.37 10.53
CA ALA A 32 -24.17 -9.81 9.15
C ALA A 32 -23.09 -10.91 8.95
N PRO A 33 -23.36 -11.95 8.15
CA PRO A 33 -22.38 -12.97 7.84
C PRO A 33 -21.22 -12.37 7.03
N ARG A 34 -19.98 -12.77 7.34
CA ARG A 34 -18.77 -12.31 6.66
C ARG A 34 -18.51 -13.15 5.41
N VAL A 35 -19.35 -13.01 4.39
CA VAL A 35 -19.25 -13.76 3.12
C VAL A 35 -18.33 -13.10 2.10
N THR A 36 -18.06 -11.80 2.24
CA THR A 36 -17.16 -11.05 1.37
C THR A 36 -15.72 -11.57 1.55
N ALA A 37 -15.09 -11.95 0.44
CA ALA A 37 -13.69 -12.35 0.45
C ALA A 37 -12.77 -11.20 0.89
N TRP A 38 -11.68 -11.53 1.58
CA TRP A 38 -10.68 -10.54 1.98
C TRP A 38 -9.95 -10.00 0.73
N PRO A 39 -9.77 -8.66 0.59
CA PRO A 39 -9.02 -8.10 -0.53
C PRO A 39 -7.56 -8.50 -0.45
N ARG A 40 -6.94 -8.80 -1.60
CA ARG A 40 -5.55 -9.24 -1.67
C ARG A 40 -4.81 -8.49 -2.77
N ILE A 41 -3.55 -8.17 -2.50
CA ILE A 41 -2.58 -7.70 -3.49
C ILE A 41 -1.47 -8.73 -3.54
N ASP A 42 -1.54 -9.62 -4.52
CA ASP A 42 -0.49 -10.61 -4.74
C ASP A 42 0.62 -9.96 -5.58
N GLY A 43 1.84 -9.90 -5.04
CA GLY A 43 3.01 -9.35 -5.71
C GLY A 43 3.43 -7.95 -5.24
N ILE A 44 4.10 -7.22 -6.14
CA ILE A 44 4.73 -5.93 -5.88
C ILE A 44 4.00 -4.85 -6.68
N ILE A 45 3.75 -3.71 -6.03
CA ILE A 45 3.24 -2.49 -6.68
C ILE A 45 4.27 -1.37 -6.50
N HIS A 46 4.43 -0.52 -7.52
CA HIS A 46 5.28 0.66 -7.40
C HIS A 46 4.55 1.80 -6.66
N ALA A 47 5.28 2.64 -5.94
CA ALA A 47 4.76 3.84 -5.30
C ALA A 47 5.82 4.94 -5.33
N LYS A 48 5.44 6.18 -5.05
CA LYS A 48 6.38 7.31 -4.93
C LYS A 48 6.45 7.80 -3.49
N ILE A 49 7.63 8.19 -3.02
CA ILE A 49 7.78 8.79 -1.69
C ILE A 49 7.02 10.11 -1.62
N ASP A 50 6.21 10.28 -0.57
CA ASP A 50 5.38 11.45 -0.31
C ASP A 50 5.87 12.22 0.92
N ALA A 51 5.57 13.52 0.96
CA ALA A 51 5.96 14.42 2.04
C ALA A 51 5.11 15.68 2.07
N GLU A 52 4.99 16.29 3.26
CA GLU A 52 4.27 17.56 3.45
C GLU A 52 4.88 18.72 2.65
N SER A 53 6.18 18.69 2.39
CA SER A 53 6.86 19.65 1.52
C SER A 53 7.88 18.96 0.63
N VAL A 54 7.95 19.42 -0.63
CA VAL A 54 8.98 19.03 -1.61
C VAL A 54 10.38 19.44 -1.15
N SER A 55 10.49 20.47 -0.30
CA SER A 55 11.76 20.91 0.29
C SER A 55 12.21 20.07 1.50
N SER A 56 11.41 19.09 1.94
CA SER A 56 11.81 18.21 3.04
C SER A 56 12.95 17.31 2.57
N ALA A 57 14.16 17.60 3.04
CA ALA A 57 15.35 16.87 2.65
C ALA A 57 15.27 15.37 3.01
N ALA A 58 14.49 15.01 4.04
CA ALA A 58 14.28 13.64 4.50
C ALA A 58 12.84 13.44 5.01
N PRO A 59 11.92 12.90 4.19
CA PRO A 59 10.52 12.68 4.57
C PRO A 59 10.35 11.38 5.37
N ILE A 60 11.02 11.32 6.53
CA ILE A 60 11.14 10.12 7.35
C ILE A 60 10.71 10.41 8.79
N ASP A 61 10.14 9.43 9.47
CA ASP A 61 9.80 9.54 10.89
C ASP A 61 10.93 9.09 11.83
N ASP A 62 10.66 9.13 13.13
CA ASP A 62 11.56 8.71 14.22
C ASP A 62 11.93 7.21 14.18
N GLN A 63 11.27 6.42 13.34
CA GLN A 63 11.49 4.99 13.16
C GLN A 63 12.06 4.63 11.79
N GLY A 64 12.42 5.61 10.96
CA GLY A 64 12.99 5.34 9.66
C GLY A 64 11.96 4.98 8.57
N ARG A 65 10.68 5.28 8.78
CA ARG A 65 9.56 4.92 7.88
C ARG A 65 9.19 6.09 6.96
N TYR A 66 8.47 5.78 5.90
CA TYR A 66 8.11 6.75 4.86
C TYR A 66 6.60 6.80 4.62
N ARG A 67 6.10 7.92 4.10
CA ARG A 67 4.78 7.97 3.45
C ARG A 67 4.97 7.79 1.94
N VAL A 68 3.99 7.20 1.29
CA VAL A 68 4.04 6.93 -0.15
C VAL A 68 2.71 7.27 -0.81
N VAL A 69 2.74 7.52 -2.11
CA VAL A 69 1.53 7.65 -2.95
C VAL A 69 1.52 6.47 -3.91
N PHE A 70 0.42 5.73 -3.91
CA PHE A 70 0.18 4.63 -4.83
C PHE A 70 -0.39 5.14 -6.16
N PRO A 71 -0.13 4.46 -7.29
CA PRO A 71 -0.63 4.87 -8.60
C PRO A 71 -2.16 4.81 -8.73
N TYR A 72 -2.81 4.00 -7.89
CA TYR A 72 -4.27 3.89 -7.82
C TYR A 72 -4.93 4.86 -6.83
N ASP A 73 -4.14 5.70 -6.15
CA ASP A 73 -4.69 6.77 -5.30
C ASP A 73 -5.09 7.95 -6.18
N LEU A 74 -6.34 7.91 -6.65
CA LEU A 74 -6.92 8.92 -7.55
C LEU A 74 -7.47 10.13 -6.80
N TYR A 75 -7.60 10.07 -5.47
CA TYR A 75 -8.14 11.16 -4.67
C TYR A 75 -7.14 12.30 -4.49
N GLY A 76 -5.85 12.03 -4.72
CA GLY A 76 -4.82 13.07 -4.77
C GLY A 76 -4.53 13.69 -3.42
N GLU A 77 -4.65 12.94 -2.32
CA GLU A 77 -4.19 13.35 -0.99
C GLU A 77 -2.65 13.37 -0.91
N HIS A 78 -2.03 14.23 -1.72
CA HIS A 78 -0.60 14.52 -1.69
C HIS A 78 -0.25 15.45 -0.52
N GLY A 79 1.04 15.61 -0.25
CA GLY A 79 1.48 16.45 0.87
C GLY A 79 1.64 15.64 2.15
N GLY A 80 2.11 14.40 2.02
CA GLY A 80 2.36 13.51 3.13
C GLY A 80 1.08 13.00 3.77
N ARG A 81 -0.05 12.91 3.07
CA ARG A 81 -1.32 12.43 3.68
C ARG A 81 -1.86 11.16 3.04
N ALA A 82 -1.30 10.75 1.91
CA ALA A 82 -1.76 9.61 1.12
C ALA A 82 -1.73 8.28 1.88
N THR A 83 -0.74 8.07 2.75
CA THR A 83 -0.62 6.82 3.52
C THR A 83 -0.21 7.04 4.96
N ARG A 84 -0.45 6.01 5.77
CA ARG A 84 0.28 5.81 7.03
C ARG A 84 1.77 5.57 6.76
N TRP A 85 2.57 5.58 7.82
CA TRP A 85 3.99 5.28 7.78
C TRP A 85 4.25 3.83 7.37
N VAL A 86 5.04 3.65 6.32
CA VAL A 86 5.42 2.38 5.70
C VAL A 86 6.88 2.09 6.02
N ARG A 87 7.16 0.88 6.51
CA ARG A 87 8.53 0.44 6.80
C ARG A 87 9.29 0.18 5.51
N LYS A 88 10.60 0.45 5.54
CA LYS A 88 11.53 0.11 4.48
C LYS A 88 12.42 -1.05 4.90
N ALA A 89 12.54 -2.06 4.04
CA ALA A 89 13.51 -3.13 4.20
C ALA A 89 14.92 -2.55 4.02
N GLU A 90 15.80 -2.84 4.97
CA GLU A 90 17.21 -2.45 4.91
C GLU A 90 18.08 -3.69 4.65
N PRO A 91 19.22 -3.55 3.95
CA PRO A 91 20.17 -4.64 3.76
C PRO A 91 20.74 -5.20 5.08
N TYR A 92 20.87 -4.34 6.10
CA TYR A 92 21.39 -4.71 7.41
C TYR A 92 20.80 -3.79 8.50
N SER A 93 20.31 -4.36 9.60
CA SER A 93 19.69 -3.60 10.69
C SER A 93 19.85 -4.34 12.03
N GLY A 94 20.08 -3.57 13.10
CA GLY A 94 20.06 -3.98 14.50
C GLY A 94 19.49 -2.87 15.40
N PRO A 95 19.51 -3.01 16.73
CA PRO A 95 18.87 -2.06 17.65
C PRO A 95 19.33 -0.59 17.53
N SER A 96 20.57 -0.36 17.11
CA SER A 96 21.15 1.00 16.97
C SER A 96 22.27 1.08 15.91
N TYR A 97 22.32 0.09 15.02
CA TYR A 97 23.31 0.00 13.94
C TYR A 97 22.66 -0.60 12.70
N GLY A 98 23.26 -0.38 11.54
CA GLY A 98 22.74 -0.90 10.28
C GLY A 98 23.16 -0.05 9.09
N MET A 99 22.49 -0.31 7.97
CA MET A 99 22.56 0.50 6.76
C MET A 99 21.22 1.21 6.58
N HIS A 100 21.25 2.52 6.37
CA HIS A 100 20.05 3.29 6.06
C HIS A 100 20.36 4.31 4.98
N PHE A 101 19.87 4.07 3.76
CA PHE A 101 19.90 5.05 2.68
C PHE A 101 18.57 5.78 2.63
N THR A 102 18.58 7.07 3.01
CA THR A 102 17.37 7.87 3.05
C THR A 102 16.77 8.03 1.66
N LEU A 103 15.48 7.70 1.52
CA LEU A 103 14.75 7.95 0.29
C LEU A 103 14.23 9.40 0.28
N HIS A 104 14.19 10.01 -0.89
CA HIS A 104 13.76 11.39 -1.05
C HIS A 104 12.40 11.46 -1.74
N VAL A 105 11.70 12.59 -1.54
CA VAL A 105 10.39 12.87 -2.14
C VAL A 105 10.42 12.59 -3.65
N GLY A 106 9.40 11.89 -4.14
CA GLY A 106 9.27 11.54 -5.55
C GLY A 106 10.09 10.34 -6.01
N ALA A 107 11.01 9.82 -5.20
CA ALA A 107 11.71 8.57 -5.51
C ALA A 107 10.71 7.42 -5.67
N GLU A 108 10.89 6.61 -6.71
CA GLU A 108 10.03 5.45 -6.96
C GLU A 108 10.53 4.24 -6.17
N VAL A 109 9.58 3.52 -5.57
CA VAL A 109 9.83 2.37 -4.70
C VAL A 109 8.95 1.20 -5.07
N ALA A 110 9.45 -0.01 -4.85
CA ALA A 110 8.70 -1.24 -4.88
C ALA A 110 8.08 -1.51 -3.49
N ILE A 111 6.77 -1.79 -3.46
CA ILE A 111 6.00 -2.12 -2.27
C ILE A 111 5.52 -3.57 -2.36
N ALA A 112 5.85 -4.37 -1.36
CA ALA A 112 5.26 -5.69 -1.14
C ALA A 112 4.22 -5.63 -0.01
N HIS A 113 3.21 -6.50 -0.09
CA HIS A 113 2.15 -6.62 0.91
C HIS A 113 2.31 -7.91 1.69
N THR A 114 2.45 -7.82 3.01
CA THR A 114 2.72 -8.98 3.87
C THR A 114 1.55 -9.97 3.81
N TYR A 115 1.79 -11.21 3.36
CA TYR A 115 0.73 -12.21 3.08
C TYR A 115 -0.33 -11.75 2.07
N GLY A 116 -0.02 -10.76 1.24
CA GLY A 116 -0.95 -10.13 0.31
C GLY A 116 -1.97 -9.19 0.96
N ASP A 117 -1.80 -8.85 2.24
CA ASP A 117 -2.69 -7.93 2.97
C ASP A 117 -2.43 -6.47 2.55
N PRO A 118 -3.41 -5.80 1.88
CA PRO A 118 -3.26 -4.41 1.44
C PRO A 118 -2.94 -3.43 2.58
N ASP A 119 -3.32 -3.77 3.82
CA ASP A 119 -3.08 -2.93 5.00
C ASP A 119 -1.65 -3.10 5.59
N ARG A 120 -0.84 -4.01 5.02
CA ARG A 120 0.52 -4.31 5.51
C ARG A 120 1.61 -4.11 4.44
N PRO A 121 1.75 -2.89 3.90
CA PRO A 121 2.78 -2.58 2.94
C PRO A 121 4.18 -2.54 3.59
N ILE A 122 5.18 -2.94 2.83
CA ILE A 122 6.61 -2.80 3.14
C ILE A 122 7.32 -2.34 1.87
N ILE A 123 8.11 -1.28 1.95
CA ILE A 123 9.03 -0.88 0.88
C ILE A 123 10.16 -1.92 0.82
N VAL A 124 10.33 -2.59 -0.32
CA VAL A 124 11.37 -3.61 -0.50
C VAL A 124 12.62 -3.09 -1.21
N GLY A 125 12.53 -1.92 -1.86
CA GLY A 125 13.65 -1.27 -2.51
C GLY A 125 13.23 -0.05 -3.33
N SER A 126 14.19 0.79 -3.72
CA SER A 126 14.01 1.82 -4.72
C SER A 126 14.19 1.23 -6.12
N VAL A 127 13.44 1.76 -7.09
CA VAL A 127 13.47 1.29 -8.49
C VAL A 127 13.78 2.49 -9.41
N PRO A 128 14.98 2.53 -10.03
CA PRO A 128 15.31 3.57 -11.00
C PRO A 128 14.34 3.56 -12.19
N ASN A 129 14.09 4.75 -12.74
CA ASN A 129 13.20 4.95 -13.87
C ASN A 129 13.74 6.09 -14.78
N PRO A 130 13.13 6.38 -15.93
CA PRO A 130 13.63 7.43 -16.83
C PRO A 130 13.72 8.84 -16.21
N SER A 131 12.91 9.15 -15.20
CA SER A 131 12.97 10.43 -14.46
C SER A 131 13.95 10.41 -13.27
N MET A 132 14.35 9.22 -12.81
CA MET A 132 15.22 8.97 -11.67
C MET A 132 16.23 7.89 -12.08
N THR A 133 17.15 8.26 -12.97
CA THR A 133 18.09 7.31 -13.57
C THR A 133 19.04 6.76 -12.52
N SER A 134 19.45 5.50 -12.70
CA SER A 134 20.51 4.88 -11.92
C SER A 134 21.80 5.71 -12.01
N PRO A 135 22.61 5.80 -10.93
CA PRO A 135 23.91 6.47 -10.98
C PRO A 135 24.92 5.77 -11.90
N LEU A 136 24.67 4.50 -12.23
CA LEU A 136 25.45 3.72 -13.17
C LEU A 136 24.56 3.33 -14.35
N VAL A 137 25.03 3.60 -15.56
CA VAL A 137 24.36 3.22 -16.80
C VAL A 137 25.34 2.48 -17.71
N SER A 138 24.91 2.11 -18.91
CA SER A 138 25.63 1.17 -19.78
C SER A 138 27.05 1.61 -20.17
N ASP A 139 27.38 2.90 -20.06
CA ASP A 139 28.71 3.45 -20.36
C ASP A 139 29.77 3.14 -19.30
N ILE A 140 29.35 2.89 -18.06
CA ILE A 140 30.21 2.58 -16.91
C ILE A 140 29.76 1.29 -16.21
N ALA A 141 29.28 0.33 -17.00
CA ALA A 141 28.66 -0.91 -16.51
C ALA A 141 29.63 -1.86 -15.76
N THR A 142 30.93 -1.65 -15.88
CA THR A 142 32.00 -2.38 -15.18
C THR A 142 32.21 -1.90 -13.75
N ARG A 143 31.50 -0.83 -13.33
CA ARG A 143 31.57 -0.30 -11.98
C ARG A 143 30.43 -0.78 -11.10
N SER A 144 30.71 -0.87 -9.81
CA SER A 144 29.73 -0.98 -8.73
C SER A 144 29.85 0.24 -7.82
N ALA A 145 28.75 0.93 -7.49
CA ALA A 145 28.85 2.22 -6.79
C ALA A 145 27.71 2.54 -5.83
N ILE A 146 28.04 3.31 -4.80
CA ILE A 146 27.12 4.02 -3.89
C ILE A 146 27.33 5.51 -4.10
N ARG A 147 26.29 6.20 -4.58
CA ARG A 147 26.30 7.65 -4.78
C ARG A 147 25.24 8.32 -3.91
N THR A 148 25.64 9.26 -3.07
CA THR A 148 24.70 10.05 -2.26
C THR A 148 24.14 11.23 -3.04
N ARG A 149 23.02 11.80 -2.58
CA ARG A 149 22.40 12.98 -3.18
C ARG A 149 23.31 14.20 -3.27
N SER A 150 24.24 14.36 -2.32
CA SER A 150 25.21 15.46 -2.32
C SER A 150 26.39 15.23 -3.25
N GLY A 151 26.49 14.04 -3.87
CA GLY A 151 27.55 13.71 -4.82
C GLY A 151 28.74 12.95 -4.21
N ILE A 152 28.67 12.50 -2.95
CA ILE A 152 29.69 11.59 -2.40
C ILE A 152 29.56 10.25 -3.12
N LEU A 153 30.67 9.75 -3.65
CA LEU A 153 30.74 8.52 -4.43
C LEU A 153 31.73 7.56 -3.79
N ILE A 154 31.32 6.31 -3.62
CA ILE A 154 32.18 5.16 -3.38
C ILE A 154 31.94 4.22 -4.55
N ASP A 155 32.95 3.92 -5.35
CA ASP A 155 32.86 2.98 -6.45
C ASP A 155 34.01 1.96 -6.47
N PHE A 156 33.75 0.85 -7.13
CA PHE A 156 34.66 -0.26 -7.38
C PHE A 156 34.64 -0.51 -8.88
N GLU A 157 35.82 -0.54 -9.52
CA GLU A 157 35.99 -0.84 -10.93
C GLU A 157 36.45 -2.30 -11.05
N ASP A 158 35.69 -3.10 -11.78
CA ASP A 158 35.98 -4.53 -11.95
C ASP A 158 36.78 -4.83 -13.24
N ASP A 159 37.03 -3.82 -14.08
CA ASP A 159 37.94 -3.90 -15.23
C ASP A 159 39.40 -3.67 -14.79
N ALA A 160 40.23 -4.71 -14.95
CA ALA A 160 41.67 -4.72 -14.69
C ALA A 160 42.48 -4.91 -15.98
#